data_AF-A0A355H9S9-F1
#
_entry.id   AF-A0A355H9S9-F1
#
_cell.length_a   1.000
_cell.length_b   1.000
_cell.length_c   1.000
_cell.angle_alpha   90.00
_cell.angle_beta   90.00
_cell.angle_gamma   90.00
#
_symmetry.space_group_name_H-M   'P 1'
#
loop_
_entity.id
_entity.type
_entity.pdbx_description
1 polymer ?
#
loop_
_entity_poly.entity_id
_entity_poly.type
_entity_poly.pdbx_seq_one_letter_code
_entity_poly.pdbx_strand_id
1 'polypeptide(L)'
;NVVAGIAGYGNCIGVPTVGGEVCFDECYTGNPLVNAMGVGILRHDQLQHGRAEGIGNSVIYVGAATGRDGIHGATFASEELNEESDAKRPAVQVGDPFMGKLLIEACLEVYESGAIYSVQDMGAAGLTCSSTEMSDKGGVGMELNLNLVPQRAENMSAYEIMLSESQERMLFVTNPGREEEVFAIFKKWDVPAVTVGHVIEEQVLRLKHHGEKVAELPLNTVCGASPVYQRESKMPQEV
;
A
#
# COMPACT_ATOMS: atom_id res chain seq x y z
N ASN A 1 2.74 -2.78 -24.88
CA ASN A 1 2.21 -3.22 -23.58
C ASN A 1 1.93 -2.05 -22.63
N VAL A 2 2.88 -1.14 -22.37
CA VAL A 2 2.69 0.01 -21.46
C VAL A 2 1.45 0.85 -21.77
N VAL A 3 1.34 1.37 -23.00
CA VAL A 3 0.19 2.20 -23.42
C VAL A 3 -1.15 1.48 -23.22
N ALA A 4 -1.20 0.19 -23.60
CA ALA A 4 -2.41 -0.62 -23.43
C ALA A 4 -2.74 -0.88 -21.95
N GLY A 5 -1.73 -1.06 -21.09
CA GLY A 5 -1.92 -1.22 -19.65
C GLY A 5 -2.47 0.05 -18.99
N ILE A 6 -1.87 1.21 -19.30
CA ILE A 6 -2.34 2.52 -18.82
C ILE A 6 -3.78 2.75 -19.25
N ALA A 7 -4.07 2.59 -20.55
CA ALA A 7 -5.42 2.78 -21.08
C ALA A 7 -6.42 1.78 -20.48
N GLY A 8 -6.04 0.50 -20.37
CA GLY A 8 -6.88 -0.55 -19.81
C GLY A 8 -7.30 -0.23 -18.38
N TYR A 9 -6.35 0.09 -17.51
CA TYR A 9 -6.63 0.40 -16.12
C TYR A 9 -7.43 1.72 -16.00
N GLY A 10 -6.94 2.80 -16.61
CA GLY A 10 -7.56 4.14 -16.56
C GLY A 10 -9.00 4.16 -17.04
N ASN A 11 -9.29 3.48 -18.16
CA ASN A 11 -10.64 3.38 -18.70
C ASN A 11 -11.59 2.62 -17.76
N CYS A 12 -11.13 1.53 -17.14
CA CYS A 12 -11.94 0.72 -16.24
C CYS A 12 -12.26 1.46 -14.92
N ILE A 13 -11.31 2.21 -14.35
CA ILE A 13 -11.58 3.04 -13.16
C ILE A 13 -12.34 4.34 -13.49
N GLY A 14 -12.50 4.67 -14.78
CA GLY A 14 -13.19 5.87 -15.23
C GLY A 14 -12.41 7.16 -14.94
N VAL A 15 -11.09 7.10 -14.91
CA VAL A 15 -10.21 8.27 -14.72
C VAL A 15 -9.54 8.58 -16.06
N PRO A 16 -9.83 9.74 -16.69
CA PRO A 16 -9.32 10.04 -18.01
C PRO A 16 -7.84 10.43 -17.99
N THR A 17 -7.08 9.92 -18.96
CA THR A 17 -5.76 10.45 -19.29
C THR A 17 -5.92 11.75 -20.09
N VAL A 18 -5.70 12.89 -19.44
CA VAL A 18 -5.87 14.23 -20.03
C VAL A 18 -4.66 14.74 -20.81
N GLY A 19 -3.51 14.07 -20.66
CA GLY A 19 -2.25 14.42 -21.33
C GLY A 19 -1.12 13.47 -20.95
N GLY A 20 0.04 13.66 -21.56
CA GLY A 20 1.25 12.89 -21.29
C GLY A 20 2.41 13.32 -22.20
N GLU A 21 3.60 12.80 -21.90
CA GLU A 21 4.81 13.00 -22.69
C GLU A 21 5.36 11.62 -23.10
N VAL A 22 5.84 11.51 -24.34
CA VAL A 22 6.48 10.30 -24.85
C VAL A 22 7.78 10.69 -25.52
N CYS A 23 8.87 10.08 -25.08
CA CYS A 23 10.21 10.26 -25.63
C CYS A 23 10.81 8.90 -26.00
N PHE A 24 11.61 8.87 -27.05
CA PHE A 24 12.35 7.70 -27.50
C PHE A 24 13.83 8.07 -27.58
N ASP A 25 14.66 7.33 -26.86
CA ASP A 25 16.11 7.46 -26.89
C ASP A 25 16.72 6.07 -26.66
N GLU A 26 17.86 5.79 -27.31
CA GLU A 26 18.55 4.50 -27.19
C GLU A 26 18.96 4.20 -25.74
N CYS A 27 19.22 5.23 -24.92
CA CYS A 27 19.58 5.05 -23.52
C CYS A 27 18.50 4.35 -22.68
N TYR A 28 17.24 4.34 -23.13
CA TYR A 28 16.12 3.69 -22.45
C TYR A 28 15.83 2.26 -22.92
N THR A 29 16.61 1.70 -23.87
CA THR A 29 16.35 0.39 -24.46
C THR A 29 16.24 -0.75 -23.43
N GLY A 30 17.06 -0.72 -22.38
CA GLY A 30 17.03 -1.70 -21.29
C GLY A 30 16.19 -1.28 -20.09
N ASN A 31 15.92 0.02 -19.93
CA ASN A 31 15.29 0.60 -18.74
C ASN A 31 14.26 1.65 -19.16
N PRO A 32 13.04 1.24 -19.61
CA PRO A 32 12.01 2.20 -19.98
C PRO A 32 11.50 2.95 -18.75
N LEU A 33 11.27 4.26 -18.89
CA LEU A 33 10.65 5.07 -17.84
C LEU A 33 9.14 5.11 -18.03
N VAL A 34 8.40 4.76 -16.97
CA VAL A 34 6.95 4.85 -16.92
C VAL A 34 6.55 5.62 -15.67
N ASN A 35 6.28 6.91 -15.82
CA ASN A 35 5.76 7.75 -14.75
C ASN A 35 4.28 8.03 -14.97
N ALA A 36 3.47 7.83 -13.94
CA ALA A 36 2.04 8.11 -13.94
C ALA A 36 1.72 9.22 -12.93
N MET A 37 1.07 10.28 -13.38
CA MET A 37 0.60 11.37 -12.53
C MET A 37 -0.93 11.34 -12.47
N GLY A 38 -1.48 11.27 -11.25
CA GLY A 38 -2.91 11.43 -10.98
C GLY A 38 -3.22 12.80 -10.39
N VAL A 39 -4.34 13.41 -10.77
CA VAL A 39 -4.82 14.68 -10.20
C VAL A 39 -6.25 14.49 -9.72
N GLY A 40 -6.49 14.77 -8.44
CA GLY A 40 -7.81 14.77 -7.81
C GLY A 40 -8.14 16.13 -7.21
N ILE A 41 -9.43 16.41 -7.03
CA ILE A 41 -9.92 17.63 -6.38
C ILE A 41 -10.62 17.24 -5.09
N LEU A 42 -10.32 17.94 -4.02
CA LEU A 42 -11.01 17.82 -2.73
C LEU A 42 -11.20 19.19 -2.10
N ARG A 43 -12.13 19.30 -1.15
CA ARG A 43 -12.20 20.49 -0.31
C ARG A 43 -11.15 20.43 0.79
N HIS A 44 -10.64 21.59 1.22
CA HIS A 44 -9.60 21.68 2.24
C HIS A 44 -10.03 21.09 3.59
N ASP A 45 -11.31 21.19 3.93
CA ASP A 45 -11.90 20.63 5.15
C ASP A 45 -12.11 19.10 5.08
N GLN A 46 -11.91 18.49 3.92
CA GLN A 46 -12.00 17.04 3.70
C GLN A 46 -10.63 16.35 3.69
N LEU A 47 -9.55 17.07 3.99
CA LEU A 47 -8.20 16.51 4.03
C LEU A 47 -8.13 15.37 5.05
N GLN A 48 -7.84 14.17 4.55
CA GLN A 48 -7.53 12.99 5.34
C GLN A 48 -6.01 12.86 5.47
N HIS A 49 -5.54 12.44 6.64
CA HIS A 49 -4.11 12.28 6.91
C HIS A 49 -3.74 10.80 7.10
N GLY A 50 -2.60 10.38 6.57
CA GLY A 50 -2.03 9.05 6.78
C GLY A 50 -1.24 8.95 8.09
N ARG A 51 -1.85 9.34 9.22
CA ARG A 51 -1.25 9.25 10.57
C ARG A 51 -2.22 8.58 11.52
N ALA A 52 -1.81 7.52 12.18
CA ALA A 52 -2.65 6.80 13.13
C ALA A 52 -2.69 7.52 14.47
N GLU A 53 -3.87 7.67 15.08
CA GLU A 53 -4.00 8.16 16.45
C GLU A 53 -5.18 7.47 17.14
N GLY A 54 -5.28 7.71 18.45
CA GLY A 54 -6.30 7.13 19.32
C GLY A 54 -5.96 5.69 19.69
N ILE A 55 -5.33 5.50 20.85
CA ILE A 55 -5.01 4.19 21.41
C ILE A 55 -6.30 3.36 21.52
N GLY A 56 -6.25 2.12 21.04
CA GLY A 56 -7.39 1.20 21.00
C GLY A 56 -8.27 1.34 19.76
N ASN A 57 -8.06 2.34 18.89
CA ASN A 57 -8.82 2.45 17.65
C ASN A 57 -8.57 1.24 16.74
N SER A 58 -9.65 0.74 16.14
CA SER A 58 -9.59 -0.42 15.25
C SER A 58 -8.82 -0.08 13.96
N VAL A 59 -7.92 -0.98 13.58
CA VAL A 59 -7.21 -0.97 12.30
C VAL A 59 -7.95 -1.89 11.33
N ILE A 60 -8.45 -1.32 10.24
CA ILE A 60 -9.32 -1.99 9.27
C ILE A 60 -8.56 -2.17 7.95
N TYR A 61 -8.45 -3.41 7.52
CA TYR A 61 -8.02 -3.78 6.17
C TYR A 61 -9.21 -3.68 5.24
N VAL A 62 -9.03 -3.04 4.09
CA VAL A 62 -10.07 -2.86 3.07
C VAL A 62 -9.53 -3.22 1.69
N GLY A 63 -10.33 -3.94 0.91
CA GLY A 63 -10.06 -4.24 -0.50
C GLY A 63 -9.75 -5.70 -0.78
N ALA A 64 -8.96 -5.95 -1.83
CA ALA A 64 -8.71 -7.29 -2.35
C ALA A 64 -7.98 -8.19 -1.34
N ALA A 65 -8.17 -9.51 -1.43
CA ALA A 65 -7.48 -10.48 -0.56
C ALA A 65 -5.98 -10.57 -0.88
N THR A 66 -5.15 -10.71 0.15
CA THR A 66 -3.69 -10.80 0.06
C THR A 66 -3.24 -12.13 -0.56
N GLY A 67 -2.33 -12.04 -1.54
CA GLY A 67 -1.70 -13.17 -2.22
C GLY A 67 -0.16 -13.05 -2.20
N ARG A 68 0.53 -13.93 -2.93
CA ARG A 68 2.01 -13.94 -3.02
C ARG A 68 2.56 -12.99 -4.09
N ASP A 69 1.85 -11.89 -4.36
CA ASP A 69 2.15 -10.98 -5.46
C ASP A 69 3.22 -9.96 -5.04
N GLY A 70 4.18 -9.71 -5.93
CA GLY A 70 5.17 -8.65 -5.75
C GLY A 70 5.99 -8.75 -4.47
N ILE A 71 6.08 -9.93 -3.82
CA ILE A 71 6.97 -10.10 -2.67
C ILE A 71 8.40 -9.89 -3.19
N HIS A 72 9.14 -8.97 -2.56
CA HIS A 72 10.42 -8.41 -3.02
C HIS A 72 10.33 -7.43 -4.20
N GLY A 73 9.14 -6.93 -4.57
CA GLY A 73 8.96 -5.94 -5.63
C GLY A 73 9.74 -4.64 -5.34
N ALA A 74 9.65 -4.12 -4.11
CA ALA A 74 10.45 -2.98 -3.66
C ALA A 74 11.97 -3.21 -3.75
N THR A 75 12.44 -4.41 -3.39
CA THR A 75 13.86 -4.78 -3.49
C THR A 75 14.28 -4.89 -4.96
N PHE A 76 13.46 -5.53 -5.78
CA PHE A 76 13.69 -5.70 -7.21
C PHE A 76 13.76 -4.36 -7.94
N ALA A 77 12.88 -3.40 -7.60
CA ALA A 77 12.91 -2.04 -8.14
C ALA A 77 14.18 -1.25 -7.75
N SER A 78 14.94 -1.74 -6.77
CA SER A 78 16.19 -1.14 -6.27
C SER A 78 17.44 -1.90 -6.69
N GLU A 79 17.32 -3.05 -7.35
CA GLU A 79 18.43 -3.86 -7.85
C GLU A 79 18.84 -3.43 -9.27
N GLU A 80 20.12 -3.60 -9.63
CA GLU A 80 20.54 -3.48 -11.02
C GLU A 80 19.98 -4.65 -11.84
N LEU A 81 19.24 -4.33 -12.90
CA LEU A 81 18.68 -5.33 -13.80
C LEU A 81 19.81 -5.99 -14.62
N ASN A 82 19.99 -7.29 -14.45
CA ASN A 82 20.96 -8.12 -15.19
C ASN A 82 20.26 -9.31 -15.88
N GLU A 83 20.96 -10.09 -16.70
CA GLU A 83 20.35 -11.23 -17.41
C GLU A 83 19.73 -12.30 -16.47
N GLU A 84 20.16 -12.38 -15.21
CA GLU A 84 19.59 -13.28 -14.20
C GLU A 84 18.28 -12.73 -13.57
N SER A 85 18.03 -11.42 -13.67
CA SER A 85 16.83 -10.77 -13.15
C SER A 85 15.55 -11.19 -13.89
N ASP A 86 15.68 -11.71 -15.12
CA ASP A 86 14.59 -12.21 -15.95
C ASP A 86 13.89 -13.45 -15.34
N ALA A 87 14.57 -14.19 -14.45
CA ALA A 87 14.01 -15.31 -13.71
C ALA A 87 13.11 -14.87 -12.52
N LYS A 88 13.16 -13.59 -12.11
CA LYS A 88 12.37 -13.01 -11.00
C LYS A 88 10.98 -12.48 -11.42
N ARG A 89 10.51 -12.86 -12.62
CA ARG A 89 9.16 -12.56 -13.15
C ARG A 89 7.94 -12.89 -12.25
N PRO A 90 7.99 -13.74 -11.19
CA PRO A 90 6.87 -13.87 -10.26
C PRO A 90 6.50 -12.59 -9.48
N ALA A 91 7.33 -11.54 -9.53
CA ALA A 91 7.08 -10.26 -8.88
C ALA A 91 6.04 -9.37 -9.59
N VAL A 92 5.48 -9.79 -10.74
CA VAL A 92 4.52 -8.96 -11.49
C VAL A 92 3.19 -8.87 -10.75
N GLN A 93 2.94 -7.69 -10.18
CA GLN A 93 1.67 -7.30 -9.61
C GLN A 93 0.59 -7.33 -10.70
N VAL A 94 -0.56 -7.95 -10.41
CA VAL A 94 -1.73 -7.93 -11.29
C VAL A 94 -2.79 -7.09 -10.61
N GLY A 95 -3.11 -5.94 -11.19
CA GLY A 95 -4.17 -5.06 -10.71
C GLY A 95 -5.55 -5.47 -11.25
N ASP A 96 -6.57 -5.29 -10.43
CA ASP A 96 -7.97 -5.40 -10.78
C ASP A 96 -8.62 -4.00 -10.80
N PRO A 97 -8.75 -3.35 -11.96
CA PRO A 97 -9.32 -2.01 -12.02
C PRO A 97 -10.82 -1.97 -11.69
N PHE A 98 -11.54 -3.09 -11.72
CA PHE A 98 -12.95 -3.11 -11.31
C PHE A 98 -13.06 -3.02 -9.80
N MET A 99 -12.26 -3.81 -9.08
CA MET A 99 -12.11 -3.64 -7.63
C MET A 99 -11.58 -2.25 -7.29
N GLY A 100 -10.61 -1.74 -8.05
CA GLY A 100 -10.09 -0.38 -7.88
C GLY A 100 -11.18 0.69 -7.98
N LYS A 101 -12.12 0.57 -8.93
CA LYS A 101 -13.27 1.48 -9.05
C LYS A 101 -14.18 1.41 -7.82
N LEU A 102 -14.56 0.21 -7.39
CA LEU A 102 -15.42 0.03 -6.21
C LEU A 102 -14.75 0.59 -4.95
N LEU A 103 -13.44 0.36 -4.81
CA LEU A 103 -12.63 0.88 -3.72
C LEU A 103 -12.60 2.43 -3.71
N ILE A 104 -12.45 3.07 -4.86
CA ILE A 104 -12.52 4.55 -4.97
C ILE A 104 -13.86 5.07 -4.47
N GLU A 105 -14.98 4.52 -4.96
CA GLU A 105 -16.32 4.98 -4.59
C GLU A 105 -16.59 4.76 -3.09
N ALA A 106 -16.21 3.60 -2.56
CA ALA A 106 -16.36 3.30 -1.14
C ALA A 106 -15.50 4.20 -0.25
N CYS A 107 -14.27 4.52 -0.69
CA CYS A 107 -13.39 5.46 0.01
C CYS A 107 -14.00 6.86 0.05
N LEU A 108 -14.53 7.36 -1.07
CA LEU A 108 -15.17 8.67 -1.10
C LEU A 108 -16.37 8.74 -0.15
N GLU A 109 -17.21 7.70 -0.12
CA GLU A 109 -18.36 7.65 0.79
C GLU A 109 -17.95 7.56 2.27
N VAL A 110 -16.92 6.77 2.61
CA VAL A 110 -16.46 6.68 4.01
C VAL A 110 -15.78 7.97 4.48
N TYR A 111 -15.15 8.73 3.58
CA TYR A 111 -14.61 10.05 3.90
C TYR A 111 -15.72 11.06 4.20
N GLU A 112 -16.83 11.01 3.46
CA GLU A 112 -17.98 11.89 3.69
C GLU A 112 -18.70 11.61 5.01
N SER A 113 -18.67 10.35 5.50
CA SER A 113 -19.27 10.00 6.79
C SER A 113 -18.48 10.53 8.00
N GLY A 114 -17.18 10.82 7.80
CA GLY A 114 -16.25 11.20 8.87
C GLY A 114 -16.01 10.08 9.89
N ALA A 115 -16.28 8.82 9.53
CA ALA A 115 -16.12 7.66 10.41
C ALA A 115 -14.67 7.16 10.51
N ILE A 116 -13.76 7.72 9.71
CA ILE A 116 -12.35 7.33 9.68
C ILE A 116 -11.45 8.43 10.25
N TYR A 117 -10.39 7.99 10.92
CA TYR A 117 -9.33 8.84 11.44
C TYR A 117 -8.22 9.05 10.43
N SER A 118 -7.78 7.95 9.82
CA SER A 118 -6.64 7.95 8.92
C SER A 118 -6.73 6.84 7.90
N VAL A 119 -6.05 7.03 6.78
CA VAL A 119 -6.02 6.10 5.66
C VAL A 119 -4.63 6.10 5.02
N GLN A 120 -4.21 4.94 4.54
CA GLN A 120 -2.99 4.77 3.75
C GLN A 120 -3.23 3.68 2.71
N ASP A 121 -2.77 3.91 1.48
CA ASP A 121 -2.74 2.87 0.45
C ASP A 121 -1.67 1.82 0.75
N MET A 122 -1.85 0.63 0.18
CA MET A 122 -0.90 -0.48 0.32
C MET A 122 -0.25 -0.80 -1.02
N GLY A 123 0.93 -0.22 -1.24
CA GLY A 123 1.78 -0.46 -2.41
C GLY A 123 3.01 -1.29 -2.08
N ALA A 124 4.19 -0.68 -2.28
CA ALA A 124 5.49 -1.31 -2.02
C ALA A 124 5.62 -1.76 -0.55
N ALA A 125 6.10 -2.99 -0.35
CA ALA A 125 6.15 -3.66 0.96
C ALA A 125 4.80 -3.75 1.72
N GLY A 126 3.67 -3.50 1.05
CA GLY A 126 2.32 -3.82 1.50
C GLY A 126 1.97 -3.36 2.92
N LEU A 127 1.45 -4.29 3.72
CA LEU A 127 1.05 -4.05 5.10
C LEU A 127 2.18 -3.52 5.96
N THR A 128 3.42 -3.95 5.69
CA THR A 128 4.59 -3.51 6.45
C THR A 128 4.72 -1.99 6.34
N CYS A 129 4.86 -1.48 5.11
CA CYS A 129 5.04 -0.05 4.86
C CYS A 129 3.86 0.76 5.40
N SER A 130 2.63 0.40 5.02
CA SER A 130 1.45 1.16 5.40
C SER A 130 1.27 1.23 6.92
N SER A 131 1.42 0.10 7.63
CA SER A 131 1.26 0.09 9.09
C SER A 131 2.39 0.82 9.82
N THR A 132 3.66 0.66 9.40
CA THR A 132 4.78 1.35 10.06
C THR A 132 4.74 2.85 9.80
N GLU A 133 4.49 3.29 8.56
CA GLU A 133 4.45 4.71 8.25
C GLU A 133 3.30 5.45 8.94
N MET A 134 2.10 4.86 8.96
CA MET A 134 0.96 5.45 9.65
C MET A 134 1.23 5.59 11.15
N SER A 135 1.84 4.55 11.75
CA SER A 135 2.16 4.52 13.17
C SER A 135 3.24 5.54 13.52
N ASP A 136 4.34 5.60 12.75
CA ASP A 136 5.46 6.51 12.96
C ASP A 136 5.03 7.98 12.83
N LYS A 137 4.29 8.33 11.77
CA LYS A 137 3.72 9.69 11.58
C LYS A 137 2.75 10.08 12.69
N GLY A 138 2.12 9.09 13.33
CA GLY A 138 1.19 9.26 14.44
C GLY A 138 1.84 9.29 15.82
N GLY A 139 3.10 8.88 15.95
CA GLY A 139 3.78 8.73 17.23
C GLY A 139 3.18 7.64 18.14
N VAL A 140 2.52 6.64 17.54
CA VAL A 140 1.86 5.51 18.22
C VAL A 140 2.37 4.19 17.62
N GLY A 141 1.94 3.03 18.15
CA GLY A 141 2.17 1.74 17.50
C GLY A 141 0.91 1.09 16.97
N MET A 142 1.08 -0.09 16.37
CA MET A 142 -0.02 -0.94 15.94
C MET A 142 0.25 -2.40 16.31
N GLU A 143 -0.78 -3.09 16.81
CA GLU A 143 -0.78 -4.54 16.93
C GLU A 143 -1.70 -5.14 15.86
N LEU A 144 -1.15 -6.01 15.00
CA LEU A 144 -1.89 -6.70 13.93
C LEU A 144 -1.98 -8.20 14.20
N ASN A 145 -3.15 -8.77 13.95
CA ASN A 145 -3.41 -10.21 13.93
C ASN A 145 -3.50 -10.70 12.49
N LEU A 146 -2.46 -11.38 12.04
CA LEU A 146 -2.31 -11.83 10.65
C LEU A 146 -3.32 -12.91 10.26
N ASN A 147 -3.93 -13.61 11.23
CA ASN A 147 -5.01 -14.55 10.95
C ASN A 147 -6.28 -13.87 10.43
N LEU A 148 -6.45 -12.56 10.67
CA LEU A 148 -7.61 -11.78 10.25
C LEU A 148 -7.41 -11.11 8.90
N VAL A 149 -6.19 -11.09 8.37
CA VAL A 149 -5.90 -10.53 7.05
C VAL A 149 -6.57 -11.41 6.00
N PRO A 150 -7.44 -10.87 5.12
CA PRO A 150 -8.03 -11.63 4.04
C PRO A 150 -6.94 -12.19 3.12
N GLN A 151 -6.96 -13.49 2.86
CA GLN A 151 -5.95 -14.19 2.06
C GLN A 151 -6.62 -14.98 0.94
N ARG A 152 -6.01 -14.97 -0.25
CA ARG A 152 -6.43 -15.81 -1.39
C ARG A 152 -5.47 -16.98 -1.65
N ALA A 153 -4.26 -16.91 -1.11
CA ALA A 153 -3.28 -17.97 -1.17
C ALA A 153 -3.30 -18.76 0.14
N GLU A 154 -3.27 -20.10 0.03
CA GLU A 154 -3.23 -20.95 1.21
C GLU A 154 -1.86 -20.93 1.90
N ASN A 155 -1.87 -21.13 3.22
CA ASN A 155 -0.69 -21.32 4.06
C ASN A 155 0.37 -20.23 3.88
N MET A 156 -0.04 -18.97 3.80
CA MET A 156 0.92 -17.87 3.75
C MET A 156 1.61 -17.71 5.10
N SER A 157 2.93 -17.55 5.06
CA SER A 157 3.73 -17.19 6.22
C SER A 157 3.47 -15.74 6.63
N ALA A 158 3.81 -15.40 7.88
CA ALA A 158 3.75 -14.02 8.36
C ALA A 158 4.57 -13.06 7.47
N TYR A 159 5.71 -13.53 6.96
CA TYR A 159 6.56 -12.78 6.03
C TYR A 159 5.83 -12.45 4.72
N GLU A 160 5.21 -13.45 4.09
CA GLU A 160 4.49 -13.27 2.84
C GLU A 160 3.25 -12.39 3.01
N ILE A 161 2.51 -12.52 4.11
CA ILE A 161 1.34 -11.68 4.40
C ILE A 161 1.76 -10.20 4.50
N MET A 162 2.84 -9.94 5.23
CA MET A 162 3.28 -8.58 5.53
C MET A 162 3.93 -7.86 4.35
N LEU A 163 4.67 -8.58 3.51
CA LEU A 163 5.43 -8.02 2.39
C LEU A 163 4.76 -8.22 1.02
N SER A 164 3.60 -8.85 0.98
CA SER A 164 2.78 -8.94 -0.21
C SER A 164 2.43 -7.56 -0.74
N GLU A 165 2.62 -7.36 -2.04
CA GLU A 165 2.26 -6.16 -2.79
C GLU A 165 1.03 -6.42 -3.68
N SER A 166 0.11 -7.29 -3.25
CA SER A 166 -1.21 -7.41 -3.89
C SER A 166 -1.86 -6.03 -4.02
N GLN A 167 -2.53 -5.80 -5.15
CA GLN A 167 -3.08 -4.50 -5.49
C GLN A 167 -4.49 -4.29 -4.89
N GLU A 168 -5.01 -3.06 -5.02
CA GLU A 168 -6.35 -2.66 -4.59
C GLU A 168 -6.63 -2.88 -3.10
N ARG A 169 -5.72 -2.41 -2.24
CA ARG A 169 -5.82 -2.51 -0.79
C ARG A 169 -5.53 -1.18 -0.10
N MET A 170 -6.25 -0.95 0.98
CA MET A 170 -6.15 0.25 1.81
C MET A 170 -6.16 -0.17 3.29
N LEU A 171 -5.42 0.57 4.10
CA LEU A 171 -5.39 0.41 5.55
C LEU A 171 -6.00 1.65 6.21
N PHE A 172 -6.98 1.43 7.08
CA PHE A 172 -7.71 2.48 7.77
C PHE A 172 -7.54 2.37 9.28
N VAL A 173 -7.60 3.52 9.96
CA VAL A 173 -7.91 3.60 11.40
C VAL A 173 -9.26 4.28 11.52
N THR A 174 -10.20 3.62 12.19
CA THR A 174 -11.56 4.14 12.40
C THR A 174 -11.68 4.97 13.66
N ASN A 175 -12.68 5.85 13.70
CA ASN A 175 -13.12 6.44 14.95
C ASN A 175 -13.70 5.35 15.88
N PRO A 176 -13.48 5.45 17.20
CA PRO A 176 -13.96 4.46 18.15
C PRO A 176 -15.50 4.36 18.13
N GLY A 177 -16.02 3.15 18.00
CA GLY A 177 -17.45 2.86 18.01
C GLY A 177 -18.17 3.12 16.67
N ARG A 178 -17.44 3.48 15.61
CA ARG A 178 -17.99 3.70 14.26
C ARG A 178 -17.64 2.58 13.26
N GLU A 179 -17.08 1.47 13.75
CA GLU A 179 -16.68 0.32 12.92
C GLU A 179 -17.84 -0.22 12.07
N GLU A 180 -19.03 -0.35 12.66
CA GLU A 180 -20.20 -0.88 11.96
C GLU A 180 -20.64 0.01 10.79
N GLU A 181 -20.50 1.33 10.93
CA GLU A 181 -20.81 2.29 9.86
C GLU A 181 -19.80 2.15 8.72
N VAL A 182 -18.51 2.03 9.05
CA VAL A 182 -17.44 1.78 8.07
C VAL A 182 -17.72 0.48 7.31
N PHE A 183 -18.03 -0.61 8.01
CA PHE A 183 -18.35 -1.90 7.38
C PHE A 183 -19.60 -1.85 6.52
N ALA A 184 -20.62 -1.11 6.93
CA ALA A 184 -21.85 -0.95 6.16
C ALA A 184 -21.59 -0.25 4.81
N ILE A 185 -20.74 0.79 4.81
CA ILE A 185 -20.35 1.52 3.59
C ILE A 185 -19.57 0.60 2.65
N PHE A 186 -18.52 -0.07 3.13
CA PHE A 186 -17.73 -0.95 2.26
C PHE A 186 -18.56 -2.14 1.73
N LYS A 187 -19.45 -2.70 2.56
CA LYS A 187 -20.40 -3.74 2.14
C LYS A 187 -21.35 -3.29 1.04
N LYS A 188 -21.84 -2.04 1.10
CA LYS A 188 -22.72 -1.47 0.06
C LYS A 188 -22.06 -1.48 -1.33
N TRP A 189 -20.75 -1.26 -1.36
CA TRP A 189 -19.95 -1.24 -2.59
C TRP A 189 -19.32 -2.61 -2.93
N ASP A 190 -19.68 -3.67 -2.21
CA ASP A 190 -19.10 -5.02 -2.37
C ASP A 190 -17.58 -5.06 -2.21
N VAL A 191 -17.05 -4.19 -1.35
CA VAL A 191 -15.62 -4.12 -1.00
C VAL A 191 -15.40 -4.83 0.34
N PRO A 192 -14.56 -5.87 0.42
CA PRO A 192 -14.27 -6.54 1.68
C PRO A 192 -13.60 -5.59 2.68
N ALA A 193 -14.04 -5.62 3.94
CA ALA A 193 -13.46 -4.86 5.02
C ALA A 193 -13.45 -5.68 6.32
N VAL A 194 -12.34 -5.69 7.04
CA VAL A 194 -12.19 -6.46 8.29
C VAL A 194 -11.23 -5.77 9.24
N THR A 195 -11.55 -5.77 10.55
CA THR A 195 -10.60 -5.36 11.59
C THR A 195 -9.48 -6.38 11.67
N VAL A 196 -8.24 -5.93 11.42
CA VAL A 196 -7.04 -6.77 11.50
C VAL A 196 -6.18 -6.45 12.73
N GLY A 197 -6.47 -5.37 13.44
CA GLY A 197 -5.66 -4.95 14.56
C GLY A 197 -6.20 -3.72 15.29
N HIS A 198 -5.35 -3.12 16.11
CA HIS A 198 -5.66 -1.89 16.83
C HIS A 198 -4.41 -1.05 17.06
N VAL A 199 -4.61 0.25 17.25
CA VAL A 199 -3.56 1.19 17.65
C VAL A 199 -3.16 0.94 19.11
N ILE A 200 -1.86 0.95 19.40
CA ILE A 200 -1.30 0.76 20.75
C ILE A 200 -0.42 1.95 21.14
N GLU A 201 -0.14 2.09 22.44
CA GLU A 201 0.67 3.19 22.98
C GLU A 201 2.16 3.01 22.65
N GLU A 202 2.67 1.79 22.76
CA GLU A 202 4.07 1.51 22.50
C GLU A 202 4.39 1.72 21.02
N GLN A 203 5.43 2.51 20.69
CA GLN A 203 5.84 2.82 19.32
C GLN A 203 6.55 1.64 18.63
N VAL A 204 5.83 0.53 18.50
CA VAL A 204 6.26 -0.70 17.85
C VAL A 204 5.17 -1.16 16.88
N LEU A 205 5.58 -1.83 15.81
CA LEU A 205 4.70 -2.70 15.04
C LEU A 205 4.78 -4.11 15.64
N ARG A 206 3.69 -4.58 16.26
CA ARG A 206 3.59 -5.90 16.87
C ARG A 206 2.74 -6.81 16.01
N LEU A 207 3.29 -7.97 15.64
CA LEU A 207 2.63 -8.92 14.75
C LEU A 207 2.31 -10.22 15.50
N LYS A 208 1.05 -10.64 15.45
CA LYS A 208 0.58 -11.92 15.95
C LYS A 208 0.13 -12.82 14.80
N HIS A 209 0.57 -14.07 14.79
CA HIS A 209 0.10 -15.08 13.84
C HIS A 209 -0.07 -16.41 14.56
N HIS A 210 -1.18 -17.11 14.30
CA HIS A 210 -1.55 -18.35 14.99
C HIS A 210 -1.43 -18.32 16.54
N GLY A 211 -1.71 -17.16 17.16
CA GLY A 211 -1.65 -16.98 18.61
C GLY A 211 -0.26 -16.63 19.16
N GLU A 212 0.78 -16.63 18.33
CA GLU A 212 2.15 -16.31 18.73
C GLU A 212 2.58 -14.91 18.26
N LYS A 213 3.46 -14.27 19.04
CA LYS A 213 4.13 -13.03 18.61
C LYS A 213 5.24 -13.38 17.64
N VAL A 214 5.00 -13.17 16.35
CA VAL A 214 5.95 -13.52 15.27
C VAL A 214 6.95 -12.41 14.97
N ALA A 215 6.62 -11.16 15.31
CA ALA A 215 7.55 -10.04 15.23
C ALA A 215 7.13 -8.88 16.15
N GLU A 216 8.11 -8.07 16.53
CA GLU A 216 7.92 -6.79 17.21
C GLU A 216 9.04 -5.85 16.77
N LEU A 217 8.68 -4.80 16.04
CA LEU A 217 9.63 -3.91 15.36
C LEU A 217 9.52 -2.50 15.95
N PRO A 218 10.61 -1.94 16.52
CA PRO A 218 10.64 -0.53 16.93
C PRO A 218 10.49 0.39 15.72
N LEU A 219 9.50 1.29 15.76
CA LEU A 219 9.16 2.12 14.59
C LEU A 219 10.30 3.06 14.20
N ASN A 220 10.98 3.66 15.17
CA ASN A 220 12.15 4.52 14.92
C ASN A 220 13.32 3.84 14.19
N THR A 221 13.35 2.51 14.20
CA THR A 221 14.39 1.71 13.53
C THR A 221 13.96 1.37 12.10
N VAL A 222 12.66 1.19 11.87
CA VAL A 222 12.12 0.87 10.54
C VAL A 222 11.87 2.14 9.72
N CYS A 223 11.33 3.19 10.35
CA CYS A 223 11.02 4.48 9.77
C CYS A 223 12.09 5.48 10.20
N GLY A 224 13.02 5.81 9.30
CA GLY A 224 13.98 6.91 9.49
C GLY A 224 15.42 6.53 9.85
N ALA A 225 15.73 5.26 10.09
CA ALA A 225 17.10 4.80 10.35
C ALA A 225 17.81 4.17 9.13
N SER A 226 17.24 4.32 7.92
CA SER A 226 17.89 3.83 6.70
C SER A 226 19.22 4.55 6.47
N PRO A 227 20.33 3.82 6.23
CA PRO A 227 21.62 4.44 5.99
C PRO A 227 21.59 5.40 4.80
N VAL A 228 22.04 6.64 5.01
CA VAL A 228 22.23 7.61 3.93
C VAL A 228 23.65 7.49 3.42
N TYR A 229 23.81 7.10 2.15
CA TYR A 229 25.12 6.96 1.53
C TYR A 229 25.61 8.28 0.96
N GLN A 230 26.83 8.70 1.34
CA GLN A 230 27.57 9.73 0.62
C GLN A 230 28.58 9.03 -0.29
N ARG A 231 28.38 9.15 -1.60
CA ARG A 231 29.25 8.56 -2.62
C ARG A 231 30.06 9.66 -3.29
N GLU A 232 31.32 9.37 -3.62
CA GLU A 232 32.10 10.26 -4.46
C GLU A 232 31.43 10.38 -5.84
N SER A 233 31.15 11.61 -6.27
CA SER A 233 30.54 11.90 -7.56
C SER A 233 31.53 12.62 -8.46
N LYS A 234 31.65 12.17 -9.71
CA LYS A 234 32.44 12.80 -10.77
C LYS A 234 31.50 13.11 -11.94
N MET A 235 31.71 14.24 -12.60
CA MET A 235 31.02 14.54 -13.86
C MET A 235 31.38 13.47 -14.90
N PRO A 236 30.40 12.87 -15.60
CA PRO A 236 30.67 11.96 -16.70
C PRO A 236 31.61 12.64 -17.70
N GLN A 237 32.61 11.91 -18.21
CA GLN A 237 33.37 12.42 -19.35
C GLN A 237 32.44 12.36 -20.56
N GLU A 238 32.35 13.45 -21.33
CA GLU A 238 31.62 13.44 -22.60
C GLU A 238 32.13 12.27 -23.45
N VAL A 239 31.19 11.46 -23.94
CA VAL A 239 31.46 10.31 -24.80
C VAL A 239 31.52 10.77 -26.25
#